data_AF-A0AAD1SEB1-F1
#
_entry.id   AF-A0AAD1SEB1-F1
#
_cell.length_a   1.000
_cell.length_b   1.000
_cell.length_c   1.000
_cell.angle_alpha   90.00
_cell.angle_beta   90.00
_cell.angle_gamma   90.00
#
_symmetry.space_group_name_H-M   'P 1'
#
loop_
_entity.id
_entity.type
_entity.pdbx_description
1 polymer ?
#
loop_
_entity_poly.entity_id
_entity_poly.type
_entity_poly.pdbx_seq_one_letter_code
_entity_poly.pdbx_strand_id
1 'polypeptide(L)'
;MVHILEGPTYDIIPQLKKKYEVDTLDFVFIDHWKDKYKPDTQLLEKCNLLRKGSVILADNVIIPGAPDFLEYVRNCGRYDCTNYPSMLEYMNEKDALEKAVFRG
;
A
#
# COMPACT_ATOMS: atom_id res chain seq x y z
N MET A 1 -4.70 -19.14 -10.47
CA MET A 1 -4.62 -19.71 -9.11
C MET A 1 -4.63 -18.54 -8.13
N VAL A 2 -5.31 -18.67 -6.98
CA VAL A 2 -5.38 -17.63 -5.94
C VAL A 2 -4.88 -18.24 -4.64
N HIS A 3 -4.02 -17.51 -3.92
CA HIS A 3 -3.54 -17.89 -2.59
C HIS A 3 -4.12 -16.92 -1.56
N ILE A 4 -4.73 -17.47 -0.51
CA ILE A 4 -5.21 -16.71 0.63
C ILE A 4 -4.25 -16.98 1.78
N LEU A 5 -3.63 -15.93 2.31
CA LEU A 5 -2.73 -16.01 3.46
C LEU A 5 -3.45 -15.42 4.67
N GLU A 6 -3.72 -16.26 5.66
CA GLU A 6 -4.40 -15.85 6.88
C GLU A 6 -3.39 -15.40 7.94
N GLY A 7 -3.63 -14.22 8.53
CA GLY A 7 -2.79 -13.63 9.56
C GLY A 7 -2.57 -12.14 9.37
N PRO A 8 -1.92 -11.48 10.33
CA PRO A 8 -1.62 -10.05 10.22
C PRO A 8 -0.50 -9.79 9.20
N THR A 9 -0.58 -8.64 8.54
CA THR A 9 0.38 -8.22 7.50
C THR A 9 1.82 -8.17 8.01
N TYR A 10 2.04 -7.73 9.26
CA TYR A 10 3.38 -7.67 9.84
C TYR A 10 4.05 -9.05 9.99
N ASP A 11 3.28 -10.13 10.13
CA ASP A 11 3.80 -11.50 10.16
C ASP A 11 3.94 -12.07 8.74
N ILE A 12 3.02 -11.74 7.83
CA ILE A 12 2.97 -12.29 6.47
C ILE A 12 4.03 -11.67 5.56
N ILE A 13 4.17 -10.35 5.55
CA ILE A 13 5.04 -9.63 4.61
C ILE A 13 6.49 -10.17 4.64
N PRO A 14 7.14 -10.40 5.80
CA PRO A 14 8.49 -10.94 5.85
C PRO A 14 8.62 -12.37 5.30
N GLN A 15 7.52 -13.11 5.22
CA GLN A 15 7.50 -14.49 4.73
C GLN A 15 7.31 -14.58 3.22
N LEU A 16 6.85 -13.51 2.54
CA LEU A 16 6.57 -13.52 1.11
C LEU A 16 7.77 -13.97 0.27
N LYS A 17 8.97 -13.45 0.54
CA LYS A 17 10.19 -13.91 -0.14
C LYS A 17 10.56 -15.35 0.19
N LYS A 18 10.56 -15.73 1.48
CA LYS A 18 11.16 -16.99 1.96
C LYS A 18 10.26 -18.20 1.80
N LYS A 19 8.96 -18.04 2.06
CA LYS A 19 7.99 -19.14 2.14
C LYS A 19 7.13 -19.24 0.88
N TYR A 20 6.87 -18.11 0.25
CA TYR A 20 5.99 -18.02 -0.93
C TYR A 20 6.75 -17.66 -2.21
N GLU A 21 8.08 -17.60 -2.14
CA GLU A 21 8.99 -17.40 -3.28
C GLU A 21 8.65 -16.18 -4.14
N VAL A 22 8.06 -15.16 -3.52
CA VAL A 22 7.77 -13.88 -4.18
C VAL A 22 9.06 -13.09 -4.26
N ASP A 23 9.55 -12.81 -5.48
CA ASP A 23 10.70 -11.92 -5.60
C ASP A 23 10.30 -10.46 -5.33
N THR A 24 9.48 -9.87 -6.18
CA THR A 24 8.96 -8.51 -5.99
C THR A 24 7.49 -8.44 -6.36
N LEU A 25 6.82 -7.39 -5.88
CA LEU A 25 5.41 -7.13 -6.13
C LEU A 25 5.29 -6.05 -7.19
N ASP A 26 4.63 -6.36 -8.30
CA ASP A 26 4.34 -5.37 -9.35
C ASP A 26 3.29 -4.36 -8.88
N PHE A 27 2.33 -4.83 -8.08
CA PHE A 27 1.18 -4.08 -7.62
C PHE A 27 0.77 -4.51 -6.20
N VAL A 28 0.41 -3.55 -5.37
CA VAL A 28 -0.09 -3.74 -4.00
C VAL A 28 -1.35 -2.91 -3.82
N PHE A 29 -2.46 -3.56 -3.52
CA PHE A 29 -3.68 -2.88 -3.11
C PHE A 29 -3.78 -2.87 -1.58
N ILE A 30 -4.04 -1.71 -0.99
CA ILE A 30 -4.14 -1.55 0.46
C ILE A 30 -5.54 -1.06 0.81
N ASP A 31 -6.30 -1.91 1.49
CA ASP A 31 -7.63 -1.58 2.01
C ASP A 31 -7.93 -2.20 3.40
N HIS A 32 -6.90 -2.41 4.21
CA HIS A 32 -7.07 -2.90 5.59
C HIS A 32 -7.12 -1.72 6.58
N TRP A 33 -6.74 -1.95 7.84
CA TRP A 33 -6.64 -0.91 8.86
C TRP A 33 -5.70 0.25 8.48
N LYS A 34 -6.21 1.49 8.51
CA LYS A 34 -5.53 2.66 7.95
C LYS A 34 -4.24 3.04 8.70
N ASP A 35 -4.16 2.75 10.01
CA ASP A 35 -2.95 2.95 10.82
C ASP A 35 -1.78 2.04 10.41
N LYS A 36 -2.06 0.99 9.61
CA LYS A 36 -1.06 0.05 9.13
C LYS A 36 -0.49 0.38 7.75
N TYR A 37 -1.08 1.32 7.01
CA TYR A 37 -0.66 1.63 5.63
C TYR A 37 0.80 2.05 5.56
N LYS A 38 1.21 2.98 6.44
CA LYS A 38 2.60 3.44 6.53
C LYS A 38 3.56 2.35 6.99
N PRO A 39 3.37 1.69 8.16
CA PRO A 39 4.33 0.68 8.62
C PRO A 39 4.41 -0.52 7.67
N ASP A 40 3.33 -0.93 7.03
CA ASP A 40 3.35 -2.04 6.07
C ASP A 40 4.02 -1.65 4.76
N THR A 41 3.80 -0.42 4.26
CA THR A 41 4.57 0.12 3.12
C THR A 41 6.07 0.11 3.43
N GLN A 42 6.47 0.57 4.62
CA GLN A 42 7.86 0.52 5.09
C GLN A 42 8.38 -0.91 5.23
N LEU A 43 7.52 -1.86 5.62
CA LEU A 43 7.91 -3.25 5.77
C LEU A 43 8.13 -3.91 4.41
N LEU A 44 7.28 -3.63 3.41
CA LEU A 44 7.46 -4.07 2.03
C LEU A 44 8.81 -3.60 1.46
N GLU A 45 9.16 -2.33 1.71
CA GLU A 45 10.47 -1.78 1.34
C GLU A 45 11.62 -2.50 2.05
N LYS A 46 11.56 -2.63 3.38
CA LYS A 46 12.61 -3.30 4.19
C LYS A 46 12.82 -4.76 3.78
N CYS A 47 11.75 -5.44 3.37
CA CYS A 47 11.80 -6.80 2.87
C CYS A 47 12.24 -6.89 1.40
N ASN A 48 12.60 -5.78 0.76
CA ASN A 48 12.98 -5.69 -0.66
C ASN A 48 11.90 -6.30 -1.59
N LEU A 49 10.63 -6.11 -1.25
CA LEU A 49 9.50 -6.60 -2.04
C LEU A 49 9.05 -5.60 -3.10
N LEU A 50 9.50 -4.35 -3.03
CA LEU A 50 9.22 -3.33 -4.04
C LEU A 50 10.42 -3.18 -4.98
N ARG A 51 10.14 -3.16 -6.28
CA ARG A 51 11.10 -2.80 -7.33
C ARG A 51 10.72 -1.44 -7.92
N LYS A 52 11.66 -0.79 -8.61
CA LYS A 52 11.31 0.42 -9.39
C LYS A 52 10.13 0.12 -10.32
N GLY A 53 9.10 0.95 -10.24
CA GLY A 53 7.85 0.80 -10.96
C GLY A 53 6.76 -0.01 -10.23
N SER A 54 7.04 -0.60 -9.06
CA SER A 54 6.00 -1.18 -8.20
C SER A 54 4.97 -0.13 -7.83
N VAL A 55 3.69 -0.48 -7.92
CA VAL A 55 2.59 0.43 -7.63
C VAL A 55 1.92 0.04 -6.32
N ILE A 56 1.82 0.98 -5.40
CA ILE A 56 0.92 0.90 -4.25
C ILE A 56 -0.33 1.71 -4.58
N LEU A 57 -1.50 1.08 -4.49
CA LEU A 57 -2.79 1.74 -4.60
C LEU A 57 -3.52 1.60 -3.25
N ALA A 58 -3.71 2.72 -2.57
CA ALA A 58 -4.31 2.76 -1.23
C ALA A 58 -5.72 3.36 -1.31
N ASP A 59 -6.70 2.67 -0.71
CA ASP A 59 -8.09 3.12 -0.62
C ASP A 59 -8.36 3.93 0.65
N ASN A 60 -9.44 4.71 0.63
CA ASN A 60 -9.94 5.49 1.76
C ASN A 60 -8.93 6.43 2.39
N VAL A 61 -8.10 7.06 1.55
CA VAL A 61 -7.03 7.94 2.04
C VAL A 61 -7.58 9.27 2.58
N ILE A 62 -8.86 9.57 2.34
CA ILE A 62 -9.56 10.75 2.88
C ILE A 62 -10.53 10.34 3.99
N ILE A 63 -11.39 9.33 3.79
CA ILE A 63 -12.36 8.87 4.81
C ILE A 63 -12.28 7.34 4.97
N PRO A 64 -11.88 6.80 6.14
CA PRO A 64 -11.60 7.51 7.39
C PRO A 64 -10.24 8.24 7.40
N GLY A 65 -9.41 8.04 6.38
CA GLY A 65 -8.16 8.76 6.17
C GLY A 65 -6.92 7.97 6.59
N ALA A 66 -5.82 8.22 5.85
CA ALA A 66 -4.51 7.64 6.13
C ALA A 66 -3.41 8.72 6.10
N PRO A 67 -3.47 9.74 6.99
CA PRO A 67 -2.62 10.93 6.90
C PRO A 67 -1.13 10.60 6.99
N ASP A 68 -0.74 9.72 7.91
CA ASP A 68 0.66 9.29 8.08
C ASP A 68 1.22 8.61 6.83
N PHE A 69 0.39 7.80 6.16
CA PHE A 69 0.76 7.16 4.90
C PHE A 69 0.91 8.20 3.78
N LEU A 70 -0.05 9.10 3.62
CA LEU A 70 -0.01 10.17 2.62
C LEU A 70 1.20 11.08 2.81
N GLU A 71 1.47 11.52 4.04
CA GLU A 71 2.64 12.32 4.39
C GLU A 71 3.92 11.58 4.00
N TYR A 72 3.99 10.29 4.32
CA TYR A 72 5.17 9.49 4.04
C TYR A 72 5.44 9.33 2.53
N VAL A 73 4.46 8.83 1.76
CA VAL A 73 4.68 8.53 0.34
C VAL A 73 4.89 9.78 -0.48
N ARG A 74 4.23 10.90 -0.14
CA ARG A 74 4.37 12.17 -0.87
C ARG A 74 5.68 12.90 -0.59
N ASN A 75 6.30 12.69 0.58
CA ASN A 75 7.46 13.49 1.01
C ASN A 75 8.77 12.70 1.15
N CYS A 76 8.77 11.36 1.19
CA CYS A 76 10.01 10.60 1.40
C CYS A 76 10.94 10.52 0.16
N GLY A 77 10.53 11.08 -0.98
CA GLY A 77 11.34 11.15 -2.21
C GLY A 77 11.47 9.85 -3.01
N ARG A 78 10.84 8.76 -2.56
CA ARG A 78 10.90 7.43 -3.21
C ARG A 78 9.65 7.05 -4.00
N TYR A 79 8.64 7.91 -4.04
CA TYR A 79 7.41 7.64 -4.77
C TYR A 79 7.02 8.80 -5.67
N ASP A 80 6.50 8.48 -6.85
CA ASP A 80 5.71 9.43 -7.65
C ASP A 80 4.23 9.18 -7.35
N CYS A 81 3.58 10.16 -6.72
CA CYS A 81 2.20 10.03 -6.24
C CYS A 81 1.19 10.65 -7.20
N THR A 82 0.02 10.04 -7.32
CA THR A 82 -1.15 10.59 -8.01
C THR A 82 -2.38 10.27 -7.19
N ASN A 83 -3.14 11.32 -6.84
CA ASN A 83 -4.42 11.17 -6.16
C ASN A 83 -5.55 10.98 -7.19
N TYR A 84 -6.49 10.08 -6.91
CA TYR A 84 -7.69 9.84 -7.72
C TYR A 84 -8.91 10.10 -6.85
N PRO A 85 -9.47 11.33 -6.86
CA PRO A 85 -10.70 11.66 -6.14
C PRO A 85 -11.87 10.79 -6.62
N SER A 86 -12.68 10.35 -5.67
CA SER A 86 -13.86 9.52 -5.90
C SER A 86 -14.92 9.79 -4.81
N MET A 87 -15.95 8.95 -4.76
CA MET A 87 -16.95 8.91 -3.70
C MET A 87 -16.66 7.74 -2.77
N LEU A 88 -16.91 7.91 -1.48
CA LEU A 88 -16.91 6.84 -0.50
C LEU A 88 -17.95 5.78 -0.90
N GLU A 89 -17.63 4.52 -0.66
CA GLU A 89 -18.50 3.42 -1.05
C GLU A 89 -19.93 3.58 -0.52
N TYR A 90 -20.91 3.42 -1.42
CA TYR A 90 -22.35 3.49 -1.14
C TYR A 90 -22.85 4.82 -0.54
N MET A 91 -22.02 5.86 -0.51
CA MET A 91 -22.29 7.15 0.14
C MET A 91 -22.02 8.31 -0.81
N ASN A 92 -22.71 9.44 -0.62
CA ASN A 92 -22.43 10.67 -1.37
C ASN A 92 -21.39 11.55 -0.65
N GLU A 93 -20.38 10.93 -0.06
CA GLU A 93 -19.26 11.58 0.63
C GLU A 93 -17.99 11.50 -0.21
N LYS A 94 -17.13 12.51 -0.15
CA LYS A 94 -15.90 12.54 -0.96
C LYS A 94 -14.82 11.67 -0.34
N ASP A 95 -14.16 10.88 -1.18
CA ASP A 95 -13.00 10.09 -0.81
C ASP A 95 -11.95 10.10 -1.93
N ALA A 96 -10.88 9.32 -1.80
CA ALA A 96 -9.91 9.14 -2.87
C ALA A 96 -9.12 7.84 -2.75
N LEU A 97 -8.57 7.41 -3.89
CA LEU A 97 -7.44 6.48 -3.95
C LEU A 97 -6.14 7.27 -4.06
N GLU A 98 -5.08 6.82 -3.39
CA GLU A 98 -3.72 7.30 -3.65
C GLU A 98 -2.92 6.23 -4.40
N LYS A 99 -2.42 6.57 -5.59
CA LYS A 99 -1.44 5.75 -6.30
C LYS A 99 -0.04 6.27 -5.98
N ALA A 100 0.84 5.43 -5.45
CA ALA A 100 2.24 5.72 -5.21
C ALA A 100 3.12 4.75 -6.01
N VAL A 101 3.85 5.28 -7.00
CA VAL A 101 4.75 4.48 -7.86
C VAL A 101 6.16 4.53 -7.29
N PHE A 102 6.69 3.38 -6.86
CA PHE A 102 8.01 3.30 -6.23
C PHE A 102 9.15 3.56 -7.22
N ARG A 103 10.10 4.42 -6.85
CA ARG A 103 11.19 4.89 -7.70
C ARG A 103 12.52 4.16 -7.46
N GLY A 104 12.64 3.45 -6.33
CA GLY A 104 13.92 3.00 -5.77
C GLY A 104 14.42 3.98 -4.72
#